data_AF-A0A5E7V3H0-F1
#
_entry.id   AF-A0A5E7V3H0-F1
#
_cell.length_a   1.000
_cell.length_b   1.000
_cell.length_c   1.000
_cell.angle_alpha   90.00
_cell.angle_beta   90.00
_cell.angle_gamma   90.00
#
_symmetry.space_group_name_H-M   'P 1'
#
loop_
_entity.id
_entity.type
_entity.pdbx_description
1 polymer ?
#
loop_
_entity_poly.entity_id
_entity_poly.type
_entity_poly.pdbx_seq_one_letter_code
_entity_poly.pdbx_strand_id
1 'polypeptide(L)' 'MTTTDDFRFHAHELIVDLDAATTEMMKLISAHQLSGPEWERVSQWQHDAYERWMTYLNARSYPESDDTNAPH' A
#
# COMPACT_ATOMS: atom_id res chain seq x y z
N MET A 1 -14.00 -12.27 -16.37
CA MET A 1 -13.60 -10.87 -16.10
C MET A 1 -13.75 -10.63 -14.60
N THR A 2 -12.88 -11.21 -13.77
CA THR A 2 -12.98 -11.12 -12.30
C THR A 2 -11.63 -10.74 -11.70
N THR A 3 -10.56 -11.42 -12.13
CA THR A 3 -9.19 -11.18 -11.65
C THR A 3 -8.69 -9.73 -11.77
N THR A 4 -9.00 -9.03 -12.86
CA THR A 4 -8.61 -7.61 -13.03
C THR A 4 -9.44 -6.65 -12.18
N ASP A 5 -10.70 -6.99 -11.92
CA ASP A 5 -11.61 -6.14 -11.13
C ASP A 5 -11.30 -6.26 -9.65
N ASP A 6 -11.08 -7.50 -9.17
CA ASP A 6 -10.63 -7.80 -7.81
C ASP A 6 -9.29 -7.10 -7.52
N PHE A 7 -8.37 -7.08 -8.49
CA PHE A 7 -7.11 -6.36 -8.36
C PHE A 7 -7.31 -4.86 -8.18
N ARG A 8 -8.16 -4.26 -9.02
CA ARG A 8 -8.44 -2.82 -8.96
C ARG A 8 -9.11 -2.44 -7.65
N PHE A 9 -10.04 -3.26 -7.19
CA PHE A 9 -10.73 -3.06 -5.93
C PHE A 9 -9.74 -3.07 -4.77
N HIS A 10 -8.88 -4.09 -4.67
CA HIS A 10 -7.93 -4.16 -3.57
C HIS A 10 -6.83 -3.09 -3.65
N ALA A 11 -6.35 -2.76 -4.85
CA ALA A 11 -5.44 -1.62 -5.03
C ALA A 11 -6.07 -0.31 -4.55
N HIS A 12 -7.37 -0.12 -4.81
CA HIS A 12 -8.11 1.05 -4.35
C HIS A 12 -8.23 1.08 -2.83
N GLU A 13 -8.53 -0.05 -2.17
CA GLU A 13 -8.55 -0.13 -0.71
C GLU A 13 -7.21 0.28 -0.09
N LEU A 14 -6.09 -0.20 -0.64
CA LEU A 14 -4.75 0.16 -0.18
C LEU A 14 -4.42 1.65 -0.37
N ILE A 15 -4.88 2.24 -1.47
CA ILE A 15 -4.73 3.68 -1.73
C ILE A 15 -5.54 4.50 -0.71
N VAL A 16 -6.76 4.07 -0.38
CA VAL A 16 -7.60 4.75 0.63
C VAL A 16 -6.95 4.70 2.01
N ASP A 17 -6.37 3.57 2.42
CA ASP A 17 -5.65 3.45 3.69
C ASP A 17 -4.41 4.37 3.74
N LEU A 18 -3.65 4.44 2.64
CA LEU A 18 -2.49 5.32 2.52
C LEU A 18 -2.88 6.81 2.58
N ASP A 19 -3.97 7.20 1.91
CA ASP A 19 -4.49 8.57 1.92
C ASP A 19 -4.98 8.97 3.32
N ALA A 20 -5.64 8.05 4.03
CA ALA A 20 -6.07 8.26 5.41
C ALA A 20 -4.85 8.49 6.33
N ALA A 21 -3.82 7.64 6.24
CA ALA A 21 -2.59 7.80 7.01
C ALA A 21 -1.86 9.12 6.71
N THR A 22 -1.81 9.49 5.43
CA THR A 22 -1.19 10.75 4.98
C THR A 22 -1.98 11.97 5.47
N THR A 23 -3.30 11.90 5.44
CA THR A 23 -4.18 12.97 5.95
C THR A 23 -4.01 13.15 7.46
N GLU A 24 -3.94 12.07 8.24
CA GLU A 24 -3.65 12.17 9.68
C GLU A 24 -2.25 12.75 9.93
N MET A 25 -1.24 12.37 9.13
CA MET A 25 0.09 12.95 9.23
C MET A 25 0.05 14.47 8.98
N MET A 26 -0.67 14.91 7.94
CA MET A 26 -0.83 16.33 7.63
C MET A 26 -1.56 17.11 8.73
N LYS A 27 -2.53 16.50 9.43
CA LYS A 27 -3.18 17.12 10.58
C LYS A 27 -2.18 17.41 11.70
N LEU A 28 -1.32 16.45 12.01
CA LEU A 28 -0.26 16.62 13.02
C LEU A 28 0.76 17.68 12.61
N ILE A 29 1.17 17.70 11.34
CA ILE A 29 2.06 18.74 10.80
C ILE A 29 1.42 20.12 10.95
N SER A 30 0.13 20.25 10.63
CA SER A 30 -0.60 21.51 10.75
C SER A 30 -0.69 21.99 12.20
N ALA A 31 -0.80 21.05 13.14
CA ALA A 31 -0.77 21.32 14.57
C ALA A 31 0.65 21.51 15.15
N HIS A 32 1.70 21.50 14.32
CA HIS A 32 3.11 21.54 14.72
C HIS A 32 3.54 20.39 15.66
N GLN A 33 2.83 19.26 15.62
CA GLN A 33 3.11 18.08 16.43
C GLN A 33 3.93 17.06 15.62
N LEU A 34 5.23 17.29 15.53
CA LEU A 34 6.18 16.49 14.74
C LEU A 34 7.00 15.50 15.58
N SER A 35 6.55 15.21 16.81
CA SER A 35 7.22 14.31 17.74
C SER A 35 6.24 13.72 18.75
N GLY A 36 6.67 12.67 19.45
CA GLY A 36 5.85 11.97 20.43
C GLY A 36 5.06 10.80 19.85
N PRO A 37 4.31 10.08 20.70
CA PRO A 37 3.74 8.78 20.37
C PRO A 37 2.71 8.82 19.24
N GLU A 38 1.98 9.93 19.11
CA GLU A 38 0.99 10.10 18.05
C GLU A 38 1.65 10.33 16.68
N TRP A 39 2.71 11.13 16.64
CA TRP A 39 3.52 11.33 15.43
C TRP A 39 4.20 10.03 14.99
N GLU A 40 4.82 9.31 15.91
CA GLU A 40 5.47 8.03 15.62
C GLU A 40 4.46 7.00 15.10
N ARG A 41 3.28 6.90 15.75
CA ARG A 41 2.21 5.99 15.31
C ARG A 41 1.73 6.29 13.89
N VAL A 42 1.43 7.56 13.59
CA VAL A 42 0.94 7.96 12.27
C VAL A 42 2.03 7.81 11.20
N SER A 43 3.28 8.12 11.55
CA SER A 43 4.43 7.92 10.66
C SER A 43 4.65 6.45 10.33
N GLN A 44 4.58 5.57 11.33
CA GLN A 44 4.67 4.12 11.10
C GLN A 44 3.50 3.62 10.26
N TRP A 45 2.27 4.05 10.57
CA TRP A 45 1.10 3.64 9.79
C TRP A 45 1.19 4.07 8.32
N GLN A 46 1.63 5.29 8.04
CA GLN A 46 1.83 5.77 6.67
C GLN A 46 2.90 4.95 5.94
N HIS A 47 4.01 4.64 6.62
CA HIS A 47 5.06 3.81 6.08
C HIS A 47 4.56 2.40 5.75
N ASP A 48 3.87 1.75 6.69
CA ASP A 48 3.33 0.40 6.52
C ASP A 48 2.25 0.35 5.42
N ALA A 49 1.43 1.39 5.28
CA ALA A 49 0.45 1.51 4.21
C ALA A 49 1.12 1.63 2.84
N TYR A 50 2.19 2.43 2.76
CA TYR A 50 2.97 2.57 1.53
C TYR A 50 3.68 1.27 1.14
N GLU A 51 4.29 0.56 2.10
CA GLU A 51 4.92 -0.74 1.84
C GLU A 51 3.92 -1.80 1.38
N ARG A 52 2.73 -1.85 1.99
CA ARG A 52 1.65 -2.74 1.56
C ARG A 52 1.19 -2.44 0.13
N TRP A 53 1.00 -1.16 -0.20
CA TRP A 53 0.65 -0.73 -1.55
C TRP A 53 1.74 -1.09 -2.58
N MET A 54 3.01 -0.81 -2.28
CA MET A 54 4.14 -1.14 -3.14
C MET A 54 4.29 -2.64 -3.35
N THR A 55 4.19 -3.43 -2.29
CA THR A 55 4.24 -4.90 -2.36
C THR A 55 3.13 -5.43 -3.26
N TYR A 56 1.91 -4.91 -3.11
CA TYR A 56 0.77 -5.34 -3.91
C TYR A 56 0.93 -5.00 -5.40
N LEU A 57 1.45 -3.81 -5.72
CA LEU A 57 1.74 -3.42 -7.10
C LEU A 57 2.88 -4.26 -7.71
N ASN A 58 3.94 -4.51 -6.94
CA ASN A 58 5.09 -5.28 -7.41
C ASN A 58 4.76 -6.77 -7.61
N ALA A 59 3.85 -7.34 -6.83
CA ALA A 59 3.36 -8.70 -7.02
C ALA A 59 2.71 -8.92 -8.39
N ARG A 60 2.20 -7.86 -9.04
CA ARG A 60 1.68 -7.93 -10.42
C ARG A 60 2.77 -7.79 -11.49
N SER A 61 3.89 -7.15 -11.17
CA SER A 61 4.99 -6.89 -12.13
C SER A 61 5.88 -8.11 -12.35
N TYR A 62 5.86 -9.08 -11.44
CA TYR A 62 6.38 -10.42 -11.69
C TYR A 62 5.23 -11.27 -12.22
N PRO A 63 5.08 -11.45 -13.54
CA PRO A 63 4.37 -12.63 -13.99
C PRO A 63 5.14 -13.79 -13.37
N GLU A 64 4.45 -14.59 -12.57
CA GLU A 64 4.89 -15.95 -12.27
C GLU A 64 5.22 -16.54 -13.64
N SER A 65 6.53 -16.67 -13.91
CA SER A 65 7.01 -17.35 -15.10
C SER A 65 6.45 -18.74 -14.97
N ASP A 66 5.30 -18.97 -15.58
CA ASP A 66 4.67 -20.26 -15.68
C ASP A 66 5.70 -21.12 -16.42
N ASP A 67 6.46 -21.85 -15.63
CA ASP A 67 7.47 -22.82 -16.04
C ASP A 67 6.77 -23.74 -17.03
N THR A 68 6.94 -23.43 -18.32
CA THR A 68 6.41 -24.24 -19.41
C THR A 68 7.22 -25.52 -19.41
N ASN A 69 6.76 -26.45 -18.60
CA ASN A 69 7.11 -27.85 -18.64
C ASN A 69 6.72 -28.38 -20.02
N ALA A 70 7.70 -28.45 -20.92
CA ALA A 70 7.56 -29.16 -22.19
C ALA A 70 8.58 -30.31 -22.21
N PRO A 71 8.16 -31.57 -22.06
CA PRO A 71 8.94 -32.69 -22.52
C PRO A 71 8.59 -32.94 -23.99
N HIS A 72 9.59 -32.92 -24.88
CA HIS A 72 9.58 -33.77 -26.07
C HIS A 72 11.00 -34.10 -26.54
#